data_AF-A0A7W4B9Y5-F1
#
_entry.id   AF-A0A7W4B9Y5-F1
#
_cell.length_a   1.000
_cell.length_b   1.000
_cell.length_c   1.000
_cell.angle_alpha   90.00
_cell.angle_beta   90.00
_cell.angle_gamma   90.00
#
_symmetry.space_group_name_H-M   'P 1'
#
loop_
_entity.id
_entity.type
_entity.pdbx_description
1 polymer ?
#
loop_
_entity_poly.entity_id
_entity_poly.type
_entity_poly.pdbx_seq_one_letter_code
_entity_poly.pdbx_strand_id
1 'polypeptide(L)'
;MFLLDEYISPISDTEFAGIDPRSDVSPTSTYYALKDLRNQLRAAERNALVDEQGIASLSRDWLPLLEQCSKAIKTESKDIEYIAWFIEAMCRIYGFKGLAFGFNVAHNLIDSHFESLYPTLDDDDEISDKVSALAGLNGAAGEGTLIIPIKSIYLTDSVSIDSFSFWEYQQGYDVSRLSDDKREKKITQGSVDFELIEKSAAETSTEFFVSLKQDIEKAIEQFSILSDVMDKATGQPQPTSSIKQALEVSLTAVKHVAADKLEAAEKALAENNKEEEIELKDDDVESTATVVEKANNHEINSRENAIKKLKEIALFFRNTEPHSPMSYTIEQVIRWSELSLPELLNELITDSDARTGYFKLSGIKISETET
;
A
#
# COMPACT_ATOMS: atom_id res chain seq x y z
N MET A 1 6.75 15.71 12.16
CA MET A 1 6.37 14.30 11.91
C MET A 1 4.88 14.20 12.20
N PHE A 2 4.07 13.68 11.28
CA PHE A 2 2.65 13.49 11.52
C PHE A 2 2.44 12.24 12.38
N LEU A 3 1.64 12.37 13.44
CA LEU A 3 1.32 11.27 14.35
C LEU A 3 -0.14 10.90 14.13
N LEU A 4 -0.43 9.63 13.84
CA LEU A 4 -1.78 9.15 13.53
C LEU A 4 -2.78 9.53 14.62
N ASP A 5 -2.39 9.35 15.89
CA ASP A 5 -3.23 9.62 17.06
C ASP A 5 -3.75 11.07 17.10
N GLU A 6 -2.97 12.05 16.63
CA GLU A 6 -3.43 13.45 16.59
C GLU A 6 -4.62 13.65 15.64
N TYR A 7 -4.71 12.84 14.58
CA TYR A 7 -5.75 12.95 13.56
C TYR A 7 -7.01 12.19 13.93
N ILE A 8 -6.87 11.04 14.60
CA ILE A 8 -8.00 10.15 14.93
C ILE A 8 -8.56 10.42 16.33
N SER A 9 -7.86 11.19 17.17
CA SER A 9 -8.38 11.58 18.49
C SER A 9 -9.59 12.52 18.38
N PRO A 10 -10.53 12.46 19.34
CA PRO A 10 -11.62 13.43 19.47
C PRO A 10 -11.13 14.89 19.43
N ILE A 11 -11.92 15.79 18.85
CA ILE A 11 -11.65 17.25 18.91
C ILE A 11 -11.74 17.77 20.34
N SER A 12 -12.69 17.26 21.12
CA SER A 12 -12.87 17.59 22.54
C SER A 12 -13.40 16.40 23.33
N ASP A 13 -13.42 16.52 24.66
CA ASP A 13 -13.94 15.48 25.57
C ASP A 13 -15.44 15.17 25.35
N THR A 14 -16.19 16.12 24.76
CA THR A 14 -17.64 16.02 24.57
C THR A 14 -18.05 15.80 23.11
N GLU A 15 -17.22 16.22 22.16
CA GLU A 15 -17.53 16.15 20.73
C GLU A 15 -16.36 15.54 19.96
N PHE A 16 -16.60 14.35 19.39
CA PHE A 16 -15.60 13.66 18.58
C PHE A 16 -15.24 14.45 17.32
N ALA A 17 -16.26 14.85 16.55
CA ALA A 17 -16.08 15.44 15.23
C ALA A 17 -15.94 16.97 15.24
N GLY A 18 -16.10 17.62 16.40
CA GLY A 18 -16.11 19.09 16.48
C GLY A 18 -17.31 19.69 15.77
N ILE A 19 -17.10 20.78 15.02
CA ILE A 19 -18.17 21.54 14.36
C ILE A 19 -18.28 21.21 12.86
N ASP A 20 -19.46 21.38 12.28
CA ASP A 20 -19.63 21.32 10.82
C ASP A 20 -18.90 22.53 10.19
N PRO A 21 -17.88 22.31 9.35
CA PRO A 21 -17.15 23.40 8.72
C PRO A 21 -18.02 24.31 7.84
N ARG A 22 -19.11 23.79 7.29
CA ARG A 22 -20.02 24.53 6.39
C ARG A 22 -20.95 25.48 7.14
N SER A 23 -21.09 25.30 8.46
CA SER A 23 -21.92 26.16 9.29
C SER A 23 -21.33 27.57 9.46
N ASP A 24 -20.01 27.72 9.35
CA ASP A 24 -19.34 29.02 9.34
C ASP A 24 -19.39 29.64 7.94
N VAL A 25 -20.38 30.52 7.73
CA VAL A 25 -20.55 31.31 6.50
C VAL A 25 -19.89 32.69 6.59
N SER A 26 -19.03 32.92 7.60
CA SER A 26 -18.33 34.20 7.75
C SER A 26 -17.24 34.39 6.68
N PRO A 27 -16.82 35.64 6.40
CA PRO A 27 -15.69 35.91 5.51
C PRO A 27 -14.35 35.32 5.99
N THR A 28 -14.29 34.86 7.24
CA THR A 28 -13.11 34.24 7.88
C THR A 28 -13.21 32.73 7.99
N SER A 29 -14.20 32.12 7.34
CA SER A 29 -14.44 30.67 7.36
C SER A 29 -13.23 29.88 6.86
N THR A 30 -12.72 28.99 7.70
CA THR A 30 -11.65 28.05 7.34
C THR A 30 -12.05 27.20 6.14
N TYR A 31 -13.31 26.73 6.10
CA TYR A 31 -13.80 25.83 5.05
C TYR A 31 -13.75 26.49 3.67
N TYR A 32 -14.33 27.69 3.52
CA TYR A 32 -14.35 28.39 2.24
C TYR A 32 -12.95 28.85 1.81
N ALA A 33 -12.11 29.29 2.75
CA ALA A 33 -10.72 29.64 2.46
C ALA A 33 -9.92 28.44 1.91
N LEU A 34 -10.05 27.26 2.53
CA LEU A 34 -9.38 26.04 2.07
C LEU A 34 -9.93 25.55 0.73
N LYS A 35 -11.24 25.62 0.54
CA LYS A 35 -11.90 25.26 -0.72
C LYS A 35 -11.40 26.12 -1.88
N ASP A 36 -11.30 27.44 -1.66
CA ASP A 36 -10.80 28.38 -2.66
C ASP A 36 -9.32 28.14 -2.95
N LEU A 37 -8.48 27.95 -1.91
CA LEU A 37 -7.07 27.62 -2.07
C LEU A 37 -6.88 26.35 -2.90
N ARG A 38 -7.61 25.27 -2.57
CA ARG A 38 -7.58 24.02 -3.34
C ARG A 38 -7.98 24.24 -4.80
N ASN A 39 -9.02 25.02 -5.05
CA ASN A 39 -9.48 25.31 -6.42
C ASN A 39 -8.42 26.08 -7.22
N GLN A 40 -7.73 27.03 -6.60
CA GLN A 40 -6.62 27.78 -7.21
C GLN A 40 -5.44 26.85 -7.55
N LEU A 41 -5.02 26.00 -6.61
CA LEU A 41 -3.94 25.03 -6.82
C LEU A 41 -4.26 24.06 -7.97
N ARG A 42 -5.48 23.52 -8.00
CA ARG A 42 -5.94 22.65 -9.10
C ARG A 42 -6.03 23.39 -10.43
N ALA A 43 -6.37 24.68 -10.43
CA ALA A 43 -6.37 25.48 -11.66
C ALA A 43 -4.95 25.69 -12.18
N ALA A 44 -3.98 25.95 -11.28
CA ALA A 44 -2.57 26.07 -11.64
C ALA A 44 -2.04 24.78 -12.27
N GLU A 45 -2.35 23.60 -11.70
CA GLU A 45 -1.95 22.32 -12.28
C GLU A 45 -2.56 22.06 -13.66
N ARG A 46 -3.85 22.37 -13.85
CA ARG A 46 -4.48 22.26 -15.17
C ARG A 46 -3.82 23.16 -16.20
N ASN A 47 -3.45 24.39 -15.82
CA ASN A 47 -2.76 25.32 -16.71
C ASN A 47 -1.36 24.80 -17.07
N ALA A 48 -0.61 24.25 -16.10
CA ALA A 48 0.69 23.65 -16.35
C ALA A 48 0.61 22.49 -17.37
N LEU A 49 -0.40 21.62 -17.23
CA LEU A 49 -0.62 20.53 -18.19
C LEU A 49 -0.96 21.02 -19.60
N VAL A 50 -1.72 22.12 -19.73
CA VAL A 50 -2.02 22.75 -21.03
C VAL A 50 -0.77 23.32 -21.67
N ASP A 51 0.15 23.86 -20.87
CA ASP A 51 1.44 24.41 -21.31
C ASP A 51 2.52 23.32 -21.49
N GLU A 52 2.13 22.03 -21.48
CA GLU A 52 3.02 20.86 -21.56
C GLU A 52 4.10 20.82 -20.45
N GLN A 53 3.85 21.47 -19.32
CA GLN A 53 4.71 21.44 -18.14
C GLN A 53 4.25 20.34 -17.17
N GLY A 54 5.20 19.60 -16.61
CA GLY A 54 4.91 18.63 -15.55
C GLY A 54 4.42 19.33 -14.27
N ILE A 55 3.42 18.76 -13.60
CA ILE A 55 2.86 19.33 -12.36
C ILE A 55 3.77 19.17 -11.14
N ALA A 56 4.82 18.35 -11.24
CA ALA A 56 5.73 18.07 -10.14
C ALA A 56 6.43 19.34 -9.62
N SER A 57 6.68 20.33 -10.48
CA SER A 57 7.27 21.62 -10.10
C SER A 57 6.36 22.46 -9.20
N LEU A 58 5.04 22.26 -9.26
CA LEU A 58 4.03 22.95 -8.45
C LEU A 58 3.76 22.25 -7.12
N SER A 59 4.39 21.10 -6.86
CA SER A 59 4.09 20.28 -5.67
C SER A 59 4.22 21.06 -4.36
N ARG A 60 5.21 21.96 -4.27
CA ARG A 60 5.46 22.77 -3.06
C ARG A 60 4.36 23.79 -2.78
N ASP A 61 3.63 24.24 -3.79
CA ASP A 61 2.53 25.20 -3.64
C ASP A 61 1.36 24.60 -2.84
N TRP A 62 1.30 23.27 -2.70
CA TRP A 62 0.30 22.58 -1.90
C TRP A 62 0.60 22.54 -0.39
N LEU A 63 1.78 22.99 0.03
CA LEU A 63 2.18 22.99 1.44
C LEU A 63 1.23 23.81 2.34
N PRO A 64 0.77 25.02 1.95
CA PRO A 64 -0.20 25.77 2.76
C PRO A 64 -1.54 25.06 2.89
N LEU A 65 -2.00 24.34 1.87
CA LEU A 65 -3.24 23.55 1.95
C LEU A 65 -3.06 22.38 2.92
N LEU A 66 -1.93 21.68 2.82
CA LEU A 66 -1.57 20.58 3.71
C LEU A 66 -1.56 21.01 5.18
N GLU A 67 -0.84 22.09 5.50
CA GLU A 67 -0.68 22.56 6.88
C GLU A 67 -2.00 23.01 7.49
N GLN A 68 -2.83 23.71 6.72
CA GLN A 68 -4.12 24.19 7.19
C GLN A 68 -5.16 23.07 7.31
N CYS A 69 -5.22 22.13 6.36
CA CYS A 69 -6.09 20.94 6.50
C CYS A 69 -5.64 20.08 7.69
N SER A 70 -4.32 19.87 7.86
CA SER A 70 -3.77 19.15 9.01
C SER A 70 -4.19 19.79 10.32
N LYS A 71 -4.09 21.12 10.43
CA LYS A 71 -4.55 21.85 11.61
C LYS A 71 -6.05 21.69 11.83
N ALA A 72 -6.87 21.94 10.80
CA ALA A 72 -8.32 21.87 10.89
C ALA A 72 -8.84 20.49 11.31
N ILE A 73 -8.27 19.40 10.76
CA ILE A 73 -8.64 18.02 11.13
C ILE A 73 -8.32 17.73 12.60
N LYS A 74 -7.24 18.30 13.12
CA LYS A 74 -6.80 18.06 14.50
C LYS A 74 -7.55 18.88 15.55
N THR A 75 -8.00 20.09 15.20
CA THR A 75 -8.49 21.05 16.20
C THR A 75 -9.88 21.60 15.96
N GLU A 76 -10.44 21.48 14.75
CA GLU A 76 -11.71 22.11 14.38
C GLU A 76 -12.79 21.09 14.03
N SER A 77 -12.50 20.19 13.08
CA SER A 77 -13.52 19.29 12.53
C SER A 77 -12.98 17.99 11.94
N LYS A 78 -13.67 16.87 12.23
CA LYS A 78 -13.47 15.59 11.53
C LYS A 78 -14.39 15.53 10.32
N ASP A 79 -13.96 16.15 9.24
CA ASP A 79 -14.72 16.28 7.99
C ASP A 79 -14.06 15.50 6.83
N ILE A 80 -14.86 14.78 6.05
CA ILE A 80 -14.41 13.92 4.95
C ILE A 80 -13.88 14.74 3.76
N GLU A 81 -14.40 15.94 3.48
CA GLU A 81 -13.79 16.82 2.48
C GLU A 81 -12.42 17.31 2.94
N TYR A 82 -12.25 17.68 4.21
CA TYR A 82 -10.94 18.02 4.76
C TYR A 82 -9.95 16.87 4.64
N ILE A 83 -10.37 15.65 4.96
CA ILE A 83 -9.54 14.44 4.82
C ILE A 83 -9.16 14.23 3.34
N ALA A 84 -10.10 14.40 2.41
CA ALA A 84 -9.83 14.28 0.97
C ALA A 84 -8.78 15.32 0.50
N TRP A 85 -8.92 16.58 0.91
CA TRP A 85 -7.97 17.65 0.56
C TRP A 85 -6.60 17.44 1.21
N PHE A 86 -6.59 16.93 2.44
CA PHE A 86 -5.38 16.53 3.14
C PHE A 86 -4.64 15.43 2.39
N ILE A 87 -5.33 14.38 1.92
CA ILE A 87 -4.73 13.30 1.11
C ILE A 87 -4.16 13.88 -0.20
N GLU A 88 -4.87 14.77 -0.87
CA GLU A 88 -4.38 15.42 -2.10
C GLU A 88 -3.09 16.20 -1.88
N ALA A 89 -3.00 16.95 -0.79
CA ALA A 89 -1.81 17.72 -0.45
C ALA A 89 -0.66 16.81 0.02
N MET A 90 -0.98 15.76 0.79
CA MET A 90 -0.01 14.74 1.23
C MET A 90 0.64 14.02 0.04
N CYS A 91 -0.14 13.68 -0.99
CA CYS A 91 0.36 13.08 -2.23
C CYS A 91 1.47 13.92 -2.88
N ARG A 92 1.27 15.23 -2.92
CA ARG A 92 2.17 16.15 -3.64
C ARG A 92 3.40 16.50 -2.82
N ILE A 93 3.24 16.67 -1.51
CA ILE A 93 4.35 17.07 -0.64
C ILE A 93 5.21 15.86 -0.22
N TYR A 94 4.61 14.70 -0.01
CA TYR A 94 5.28 13.52 0.55
C TYR A 94 5.14 12.24 -0.30
N GLY A 95 4.59 12.34 -1.51
CA GLY A 95 4.48 11.21 -2.42
C GLY A 95 3.67 10.04 -1.84
N PHE A 96 4.13 8.83 -2.10
CA PHE A 96 3.47 7.60 -1.68
C PHE A 96 3.43 7.43 -0.16
N LYS A 97 4.47 7.88 0.56
CA LYS A 97 4.46 7.92 2.03
C LYS A 97 3.33 8.79 2.57
N GLY A 98 3.11 9.93 1.93
CA GLY A 98 2.01 10.83 2.25
C GLY A 98 0.65 10.19 2.00
N LEU A 99 0.49 9.52 0.86
CA LEU A 99 -0.73 8.77 0.53
C LEU A 99 -1.03 7.68 1.55
N ALA A 100 -0.04 6.85 1.89
CA ALA A 100 -0.20 5.80 2.89
C ALA A 100 -0.71 6.36 4.23
N PHE A 101 -0.12 7.46 4.71
CA PHE A 101 -0.57 8.11 5.94
C PHE A 101 -1.98 8.71 5.81
N GLY A 102 -2.27 9.40 4.71
CA GLY A 102 -3.59 10.01 4.49
C GLY A 102 -4.71 8.97 4.39
N PHE A 103 -4.47 7.85 3.70
CA PHE A 103 -5.40 6.73 3.65
C PHE A 103 -5.57 6.07 5.02
N ASN A 104 -4.49 5.93 5.79
CA ASN A 104 -4.52 5.42 7.16
C ASN A 104 -5.46 6.26 8.07
N VAL A 105 -5.30 7.58 8.04
CA VAL A 105 -6.19 8.51 8.76
C VAL A 105 -7.64 8.34 8.33
N ALA A 106 -7.89 8.30 7.01
CA ALA A 106 -9.24 8.20 6.47
C ALA A 106 -9.95 6.91 6.90
N HIS A 107 -9.30 5.75 6.76
CA HIS A 107 -9.97 4.49 7.06
C HIS A 107 -10.18 4.29 8.57
N ASN A 108 -9.29 4.78 9.44
CA ASN A 108 -9.50 4.72 10.88
C ASN A 108 -10.71 5.57 11.32
N LEU A 109 -10.82 6.79 10.78
CA LEU A 109 -11.95 7.67 11.08
C LEU A 109 -13.27 7.09 10.57
N ILE A 110 -13.30 6.53 9.36
CA ILE A 110 -14.52 5.94 8.82
C ILE A 110 -14.90 4.67 9.57
N ASP A 111 -13.98 3.73 9.80
CA ASP A 111 -14.33 2.45 10.44
C ASP A 111 -14.84 2.63 11.88
N SER A 112 -14.28 3.59 12.61
CA SER A 112 -14.63 3.80 14.03
C SER A 112 -15.71 4.86 14.27
N HIS A 113 -15.84 5.85 13.38
CA HIS A 113 -16.60 7.08 13.68
C HIS A 113 -17.46 7.60 12.51
N PHE A 114 -17.73 6.80 11.48
CA PHE A 114 -18.45 7.22 10.26
C PHE A 114 -19.67 8.11 10.52
N GLU A 115 -20.57 7.69 11.42
CA GLU A 115 -21.80 8.43 11.75
C GLU A 115 -21.53 9.84 12.28
N SER A 116 -20.46 10.00 13.07
CA SER A 116 -20.09 11.29 13.68
C SER A 116 -19.40 12.25 12.73
N LEU A 117 -18.81 11.77 11.62
CA LEU A 117 -18.05 12.61 10.69
C LEU A 117 -18.95 13.60 9.93
N TYR A 118 -18.35 14.71 9.50
CA TYR A 118 -18.96 15.65 8.56
C TYR A 118 -18.59 15.33 7.10
N PRO A 119 -19.40 15.72 6.10
CA PRO A 119 -20.71 16.38 6.22
C PRO A 119 -21.78 15.45 6.81
N THR A 120 -22.77 16.02 7.50
CA THR A 120 -24.00 15.30 7.84
C THR A 120 -24.82 15.10 6.56
N LEU A 121 -25.57 14.00 6.51
CA LEU A 121 -26.50 13.71 5.43
C LEU A 121 -27.85 14.36 5.73
N ASP A 122 -28.48 14.96 4.72
CA ASP A 122 -29.88 15.38 4.76
C ASP A 122 -30.81 14.19 4.50
N ASP A 123 -32.12 14.34 4.78
CA ASP A 123 -33.11 13.24 4.69
C ASP A 123 -33.22 12.60 3.29
N ASP A 124 -32.88 13.36 2.24
CA ASP A 124 -32.95 12.92 0.83
C ASP A 124 -31.60 12.40 0.29
N ASP A 125 -30.50 12.48 1.06
CA ASP A 125 -29.16 12.07 0.62
C ASP A 125 -28.96 10.56 0.73
N GLU A 126 -28.16 9.99 -0.18
CA GLU A 126 -27.71 8.60 -0.06
C GLU A 126 -26.51 8.51 0.92
N ILE A 127 -26.36 7.38 1.62
CA ILE A 127 -25.22 7.17 2.54
C ILE A 127 -23.87 7.34 1.82
N SER A 128 -23.80 6.97 0.54
CA SER A 128 -22.62 7.17 -0.31
C SER A 128 -22.25 8.63 -0.55
N ASP A 129 -23.18 9.57 -0.43
CA ASP A 129 -22.90 11.00 -0.64
C ASP A 129 -21.93 11.54 0.42
N LYS A 130 -21.93 10.94 1.62
CA LYS A 130 -21.00 11.27 2.71
C LYS A 130 -19.54 11.03 2.35
N VAL A 131 -19.26 10.00 1.55
CA VAL A 131 -17.89 9.65 1.10
C VAL A 131 -17.58 10.18 -0.30
N SER A 132 -18.46 10.99 -0.90
CA SER A 132 -18.33 11.51 -2.26
C SER A 132 -17.01 12.26 -2.50
N ALA A 133 -16.50 12.98 -1.50
CA ALA A 133 -15.22 13.68 -1.60
C ALA A 133 -14.03 12.73 -1.77
N LEU A 134 -14.05 11.57 -1.08
CA LEU A 134 -13.04 10.51 -1.21
C LEU A 134 -13.22 9.75 -2.52
N ALA A 135 -14.46 9.41 -2.90
CA ALA A 135 -14.76 8.81 -4.20
C ALA A 135 -14.36 9.72 -5.38
N GLY A 136 -14.45 11.04 -5.20
CA GLY A 136 -14.02 12.05 -6.15
C GLY A 136 -12.52 12.05 -6.41
N LEU A 137 -11.69 11.61 -5.45
CA LEU A 137 -10.25 11.44 -5.65
C LEU A 137 -9.95 10.40 -6.75
N ASN A 138 -10.79 9.37 -6.84
CA ASN A 138 -10.69 8.32 -7.86
C ASN A 138 -11.29 8.73 -9.21
N GLY A 139 -12.20 9.71 -9.22
CA GLY A 139 -12.87 10.20 -10.43
C GLY A 139 -14.33 9.79 -10.58
N ALA A 140 -15.03 9.51 -9.48
CA ALA A 140 -16.48 9.23 -9.53
C ALA A 140 -17.30 10.35 -10.21
N ALA A 141 -16.86 11.60 -10.07
CA ALA A 141 -17.53 12.80 -10.59
C ALA A 141 -16.77 13.50 -11.74
N GLY A 142 -15.85 12.81 -12.43
CA GLY A 142 -15.05 13.38 -13.52
C GLY A 142 -13.62 12.84 -13.57
N GLU A 143 -12.64 13.66 -13.94
CA GLU A 143 -11.23 13.28 -13.85
C GLU A 143 -10.80 13.21 -12.37
N GLY A 144 -10.44 12.01 -11.91
CA GLY A 144 -10.04 11.76 -10.52
C GLY A 144 -8.86 12.62 -10.10
N THR A 145 -9.00 13.31 -8.97
CA THR A 145 -8.07 14.38 -8.59
C THR A 145 -6.71 13.87 -8.10
N LEU A 146 -6.59 12.56 -7.81
CA LEU A 146 -5.33 11.92 -7.42
C LEU A 146 -4.61 11.18 -8.54
N ILE A 147 -5.26 10.89 -9.67
CA ILE A 147 -4.67 10.00 -10.69
C ILE A 147 -3.43 10.61 -11.34
N ILE A 148 -3.52 11.88 -11.74
CA ILE A 148 -2.38 12.60 -12.31
C ILE A 148 -1.30 12.82 -11.23
N PRO A 149 -1.60 13.35 -10.03
CA PRO A 149 -0.61 13.50 -8.96
C PRO A 149 0.16 12.22 -8.62
N ILE A 150 -0.52 11.08 -8.48
CA ILE A 150 0.14 9.79 -8.22
C ILE A 150 1.16 9.48 -9.31
N LYS A 151 0.78 9.68 -10.58
CA LYS A 151 1.64 9.41 -11.74
C LYS A 151 2.74 10.45 -11.95
N SER A 152 2.68 11.58 -11.24
CA SER A 152 3.67 12.65 -11.27
C SER A 152 4.67 12.57 -10.10
N ILE A 153 4.52 11.61 -9.18
CA ILE A 153 5.55 11.35 -8.15
C ILE A 153 6.81 10.83 -8.85
N TYR A 154 7.97 11.41 -8.53
CA TYR A 154 9.24 10.98 -9.06
C TYR A 154 9.61 9.56 -8.61
N LEU A 155 10.08 8.77 -9.57
CA LEU A 155 10.54 7.39 -9.40
C LEU A 155 12.06 7.30 -9.34
N THR A 156 12.78 8.34 -9.78
CA THR A 156 14.25 8.44 -9.71
C THR A 156 14.65 9.75 -9.02
N ASP A 157 15.86 9.79 -8.47
CA ASP A 157 16.46 10.95 -7.80
C ASP A 157 17.95 10.99 -8.12
N SER A 158 18.26 11.42 -9.36
CA SER A 158 19.63 11.55 -9.87
C SER A 158 20.19 12.93 -9.58
N VAL A 159 21.51 13.00 -9.37
CA VAL A 159 22.22 14.27 -9.14
C VAL A 159 22.62 14.94 -10.46
N SER A 160 22.85 14.16 -11.53
CA SER A 160 23.34 14.68 -12.80
C SER A 160 22.29 14.72 -13.92
N ILE A 161 21.19 14.01 -13.75
CA ILE A 161 20.08 13.88 -14.70
C ILE A 161 18.79 14.28 -14.00
N ASP A 162 17.81 14.73 -14.78
CA ASP A 162 16.47 14.99 -14.27
C ASP A 162 15.86 13.74 -13.58
N SER A 163 14.96 14.01 -12.65
CA SER A 163 14.13 13.01 -11.99
C SER A 163 12.92 12.70 -12.86
N PHE A 164 12.57 11.41 -12.97
CA PHE A 164 11.49 10.97 -13.85
C PHE A 164 10.33 10.38 -13.05
N SER A 165 9.12 10.80 -13.39
CA SER A 165 7.86 10.29 -12.86
C SER A 165 7.36 9.06 -13.63
N PHE A 166 6.26 8.45 -13.17
CA PHE A 166 5.63 7.33 -13.88
C PHE A 166 5.21 7.71 -15.31
N TRP A 167 4.70 8.92 -15.52
CA TRP A 167 4.24 9.34 -16.85
C TRP A 167 5.40 9.38 -17.86
N GLU A 168 6.55 9.93 -17.45
CA GLU A 168 7.76 10.01 -18.28
C GLU A 168 8.35 8.62 -18.51
N TYR A 169 8.38 7.78 -17.46
CA TYR A 169 8.76 6.37 -17.56
C TYR A 169 7.92 5.62 -18.60
N GLN A 170 6.59 5.73 -18.53
CA GLN A 170 5.68 5.04 -19.44
C GLN A 170 5.87 5.53 -20.88
N GLN A 171 6.01 6.84 -21.09
CA GLN A 171 6.28 7.42 -22.40
C GLN A 171 7.60 6.90 -22.99
N GLY A 172 8.68 6.94 -22.22
CA GLY A 172 9.99 6.45 -22.65
C GLY A 172 9.96 4.96 -22.95
N TYR A 173 9.33 4.16 -22.08
CA TYR A 173 9.20 2.72 -22.25
C TYR A 173 8.42 2.37 -23.53
N ASP A 174 7.29 3.03 -23.80
CA ASP A 174 6.51 2.80 -25.02
C ASP A 174 7.28 3.20 -26.29
N VAL A 175 8.04 4.29 -26.23
CA VAL A 175 8.91 4.74 -27.33
C VAL A 175 10.06 3.77 -27.58
N SER A 176 10.64 3.18 -26.54
CA SER A 176 11.72 2.19 -26.65
C SER A 176 11.32 0.91 -27.41
N ARG A 177 10.02 0.60 -27.45
CA ARG A 177 9.45 -0.59 -28.13
C ARG A 177 9.14 -0.36 -29.61
N LEU A 178 9.35 0.86 -30.11
CA LEU A 178 9.19 1.19 -31.53
C LEU A 178 10.44 0.78 -32.32
N SER A 179 10.31 0.69 -33.65
CA SER A 179 11.48 0.55 -34.53
C SER A 179 12.39 1.77 -34.44
N ASP A 180 13.70 1.59 -34.64
CA ASP A 180 14.73 2.63 -34.52
C ASP A 180 14.35 3.96 -35.20
N ASP A 181 13.95 3.94 -36.47
CA ASP A 181 13.52 5.14 -37.22
C ASP A 181 12.35 5.90 -36.56
N LYS A 182 11.41 5.17 -35.95
CA LYS A 182 10.24 5.74 -35.27
C LYS A 182 10.60 6.26 -33.89
N ARG A 183 11.48 5.55 -33.17
CA ARG A 183 12.00 5.96 -31.88
C ARG A 183 12.77 7.27 -32.00
N GLU A 184 13.73 7.35 -32.92
CA GLU A 184 14.53 8.57 -33.14
C GLU A 184 13.65 9.78 -33.49
N LYS A 185 12.64 9.57 -34.36
CA LYS A 185 11.67 10.61 -34.69
C LYS A 185 10.87 11.09 -33.48
N LYS A 186 10.42 10.19 -32.60
CA LYS A 186 9.66 10.53 -31.39
C LYS A 186 10.51 11.29 -30.37
N ILE A 187 11.76 10.87 -30.18
CA ILE A 187 12.71 11.55 -29.30
C ILE A 187 13.00 12.97 -29.84
N THR A 188 13.22 13.12 -31.14
CA THR A 188 13.41 14.44 -31.78
C THR A 188 12.19 15.35 -31.63
N GLN A 189 10.99 14.77 -31.45
CA GLN A 189 9.74 15.48 -31.19
C GLN A 189 9.51 15.78 -29.69
N GLY A 190 10.49 15.53 -28.82
CA GLY A 190 10.40 15.84 -27.39
C GLY A 190 9.88 14.71 -26.51
N SER A 191 9.77 13.47 -27.02
CA SER A 191 9.48 12.32 -26.14
C SER A 191 10.72 11.97 -25.31
N VAL A 192 10.50 11.54 -24.07
CA VAL A 192 11.57 11.10 -23.17
C VAL A 192 12.26 9.87 -23.75
N ASP A 193 13.59 9.89 -23.75
CA ASP A 193 14.39 8.73 -24.10
C ASP A 193 14.53 7.80 -22.89
N PHE A 194 14.17 6.53 -23.07
CA PHE A 194 14.26 5.52 -22.02
C PHE A 194 15.69 5.34 -21.47
N GLU A 195 16.71 5.53 -22.32
CA GLU A 195 18.12 5.45 -21.87
C GLU A 195 18.46 6.53 -20.82
N LEU A 196 17.79 7.69 -20.84
CA LEU A 196 17.99 8.72 -19.81
C LEU A 196 17.39 8.30 -18.47
N ILE A 197 16.25 7.60 -18.51
CA ILE A 197 15.60 7.06 -17.32
C ILE A 197 16.47 5.97 -16.68
N GLU A 198 17.02 5.05 -17.50
CA GLU A 198 17.94 4.01 -17.02
C GLU A 198 19.21 4.62 -16.38
N LYS A 199 19.77 5.68 -16.97
CA LYS A 199 20.92 6.39 -16.39
C LYS A 199 20.55 7.10 -15.08
N SER A 200 19.41 7.78 -15.03
CA SER A 200 18.92 8.44 -13.81
C SER A 200 18.68 7.42 -12.69
N ALA A 201 18.11 6.26 -13.02
CA ALA A 201 17.94 5.15 -12.08
C ALA A 201 19.28 4.54 -11.65
N ALA A 202 20.28 4.46 -12.53
CA ALA A 202 21.62 3.99 -12.19
C ALA A 202 22.32 4.92 -11.17
N GLU A 203 22.04 6.22 -11.17
CA GLU A 203 22.56 7.17 -10.19
C GLU A 203 21.73 7.28 -8.90
N THR A 204 20.43 6.95 -8.96
CA THR A 204 19.53 6.99 -7.80
C THR A 204 19.96 5.97 -6.74
N SER A 205 19.96 6.32 -5.44
CA SER A 205 20.48 5.40 -4.41
C SER A 205 19.61 4.15 -4.23
N THR A 206 20.23 3.06 -3.73
CA THR A 206 19.50 1.83 -3.39
C THR A 206 18.49 2.08 -2.27
N GLU A 207 18.87 2.89 -1.28
CA GLU A 207 18.04 3.27 -0.13
C GLU A 207 16.78 4.02 -0.57
N PHE A 208 16.90 4.88 -1.59
CA PHE A 208 15.76 5.58 -2.18
C PHE A 208 14.77 4.57 -2.77
N PHE A 209 15.22 3.63 -3.59
CA PHE A 209 14.33 2.64 -4.21
C PHE A 209 13.70 1.68 -3.20
N VAL A 210 14.45 1.25 -2.18
CA VAL A 210 13.91 0.42 -1.09
C VAL A 210 12.80 1.18 -0.36
N SER A 211 13.04 2.45 -0.01
CA SER A 211 12.05 3.29 0.68
C SER A 211 10.83 3.54 -0.20
N LEU A 212 11.04 3.90 -1.47
CA LEU A 212 9.97 4.16 -2.43
C LEU A 212 9.10 2.93 -2.67
N LYS A 213 9.70 1.75 -2.85
CA LYS A 213 8.97 0.47 -2.96
C LYS A 213 8.08 0.24 -1.74
N GLN A 214 8.65 0.37 -0.53
CA GLN A 214 7.90 0.18 0.73
C GLN A 214 6.77 1.20 0.89
N ASP A 215 7.00 2.45 0.52
CA ASP A 215 6.00 3.52 0.60
C ASP A 215 4.83 3.27 -0.38
N ILE A 216 5.11 2.78 -1.59
CA ILE A 216 4.06 2.39 -2.55
C ILE A 216 3.28 1.16 -2.04
N GLU A 217 3.98 0.13 -1.55
CA GLU A 217 3.33 -1.08 -1.01
C GLU A 217 2.41 -0.74 0.17
N LYS A 218 2.85 0.15 1.08
CA LYS A 218 2.00 0.67 2.16
C LYS A 218 0.83 1.49 1.63
N ALA A 219 1.04 2.34 0.62
CA ALA A 219 -0.06 3.12 0.03
C ALA A 219 -1.14 2.20 -0.58
N ILE A 220 -0.74 1.11 -1.24
CA ILE A 220 -1.66 0.08 -1.77
C ILE A 220 -2.44 -0.59 -0.63
N GLU A 221 -1.74 -1.05 0.41
CA GLU A 221 -2.37 -1.69 1.57
C GLU A 221 -3.40 -0.77 2.24
N GLN A 222 -2.99 0.45 2.60
CA GLN A 222 -3.87 1.41 3.29
C GLN A 222 -5.04 1.85 2.41
N PHE A 223 -4.86 1.96 1.10
CA PHE A 223 -5.95 2.26 0.18
C PHE A 223 -6.93 1.09 0.02
N SER A 224 -6.44 -0.15 0.06
CA SER A 224 -7.31 -1.34 0.06
C SER A 224 -8.21 -1.35 1.30
N ILE A 225 -7.63 -1.10 2.48
CA ILE A 225 -8.39 -1.01 3.74
C ILE A 225 -9.43 0.13 3.66
N LEU A 226 -9.04 1.30 3.15
CA LEU A 226 -9.96 2.42 2.95
C LEU A 226 -11.12 2.05 2.02
N SER A 227 -10.85 1.35 0.91
CA SER A 227 -11.88 0.85 0.01
C SER A 227 -12.89 -0.03 0.75
N ASP A 228 -12.39 -1.03 1.49
CA ASP A 228 -13.23 -2.01 2.18
C ASP A 228 -14.09 -1.35 3.29
N VAL A 229 -13.50 -0.40 4.02
CA VAL A 229 -14.17 0.36 5.06
C VAL A 229 -15.24 1.29 4.48
N MET A 230 -14.97 1.96 3.36
CA MET A 230 -15.99 2.77 2.67
C MET A 230 -17.15 1.90 2.17
N ASP A 231 -16.86 0.75 1.56
CA ASP A 231 -17.88 -0.18 1.07
C ASP A 231 -18.78 -0.70 2.19
N LYS A 232 -18.17 -1.02 3.34
CA LYS A 232 -18.88 -1.44 4.56
C LYS A 232 -19.74 -0.31 5.14
N ALA A 233 -19.21 0.92 5.19
CA ALA A 233 -19.90 2.08 5.76
C ALA A 233 -21.11 2.52 4.93
N THR A 234 -20.99 2.47 3.60
CA THR A 234 -22.09 2.86 2.69
C THR A 234 -23.02 1.70 2.32
N GLY A 235 -22.62 0.46 2.61
CA GLY A 235 -23.35 -0.75 2.24
C GLY A 235 -23.26 -1.11 0.75
N GLN A 236 -22.41 -0.43 -0.03
CA GLN A 236 -22.22 -0.70 -1.46
C GLN A 236 -20.80 -0.36 -1.94
N PRO A 237 -20.29 -1.05 -2.99
CA PRO A 237 -18.96 -0.78 -3.53
C PRO A 237 -18.78 0.66 -4.01
N GLN A 238 -17.69 1.30 -3.58
CA GLN A 238 -17.28 2.63 -4.01
C GLN A 238 -16.28 2.57 -5.18
N PRO A 239 -16.26 3.57 -6.07
CA PRO A 239 -15.33 3.60 -7.19
C PRO A 239 -13.88 3.85 -6.69
N THR A 240 -13.04 2.82 -6.73
CA THR A 240 -11.64 2.86 -6.25
C THR A 240 -10.61 2.33 -7.26
N SER A 241 -11.04 1.85 -8.43
CA SER A 241 -10.19 1.13 -9.38
C SER A 241 -9.04 1.96 -9.96
N SER A 242 -9.26 3.25 -10.24
CA SER A 242 -8.30 4.10 -10.91
C SER A 242 -7.09 4.41 -10.01
N ILE A 243 -7.33 4.65 -8.72
CA ILE A 243 -6.26 4.83 -7.73
C ILE A 243 -5.50 3.51 -7.51
N LYS A 244 -6.22 2.37 -7.33
CA LYS A 244 -5.58 1.04 -7.21
C LYS A 244 -4.63 0.80 -8.38
N GLN A 245 -5.13 0.98 -9.61
CA GLN A 245 -4.33 0.83 -10.82
C GLN A 245 -3.14 1.80 -10.86
N ALA A 246 -3.32 3.09 -10.51
CA ALA A 246 -2.25 4.08 -10.52
C ALA A 246 -1.10 3.72 -9.54
N LEU A 247 -1.43 3.20 -8.36
CA LEU A 247 -0.44 2.73 -7.39
C LEU A 247 0.28 1.46 -7.89
N GLU A 248 -0.46 0.48 -8.41
CA GLU A 248 0.08 -0.80 -8.91
C GLU A 248 1.03 -0.63 -10.10
N VAL A 249 0.66 0.22 -11.07
CA VAL A 249 1.54 0.50 -12.23
C VAL A 249 2.80 1.26 -11.80
N SER A 250 2.68 2.14 -10.81
CA SER A 250 3.85 2.84 -10.24
C SER A 250 4.79 1.86 -9.53
N LEU A 251 4.26 0.93 -8.74
CA LEU A 251 5.05 -0.14 -8.12
C LEU A 251 5.75 -1.01 -9.16
N THR A 252 5.05 -1.36 -10.23
CA THR A 252 5.58 -2.17 -11.32
C THR A 252 6.73 -1.44 -12.03
N ALA A 253 6.57 -0.14 -12.30
CA ALA A 253 7.61 0.69 -12.89
C ALA A 253 8.87 0.77 -12.01
N VAL A 254 8.70 0.99 -10.70
CA VAL A 254 9.83 0.98 -9.74
C VAL A 254 10.53 -0.36 -9.71
N LYS A 255 9.78 -1.47 -9.66
CA LYS A 255 10.35 -2.83 -9.70
C LYS A 255 11.11 -3.12 -11.00
N HIS A 256 10.68 -2.54 -12.12
CA HIS A 256 11.36 -2.69 -13.40
C HIS A 256 12.65 -1.85 -13.46
N VAL A 257 12.58 -0.55 -13.17
CA VAL A 257 13.71 0.37 -13.34
C VAL A 257 14.81 0.16 -12.28
N ALA A 258 14.45 -0.38 -11.12
CA ALA A 258 15.37 -0.60 -9.99
C ALA A 258 15.63 -2.08 -9.70
N ALA A 259 15.34 -2.99 -10.63
CA ALA A 259 15.39 -4.44 -10.42
C ALA A 259 16.70 -4.90 -9.76
N ASP A 260 17.85 -4.53 -10.36
CA ASP A 260 19.17 -4.93 -9.88
C ASP A 260 19.47 -4.42 -8.46
N LYS A 261 19.06 -3.18 -8.16
CA LYS A 261 19.30 -2.55 -6.85
C LYS A 261 18.41 -3.14 -5.75
N LEU A 262 17.15 -3.40 -6.07
CA LEU A 262 16.22 -4.05 -5.15
C LEU A 262 16.64 -5.49 -4.87
N GLU A 263 17.06 -6.25 -5.88
CA GLU A 263 17.56 -7.61 -5.71
C GLU A 263 18.85 -7.62 -4.87
N ALA A 264 19.78 -6.69 -5.11
CA ALA A 264 20.99 -6.55 -4.31
C ALA A 264 20.68 -6.20 -2.85
N ALA A 265 19.73 -5.30 -2.59
CA ALA A 265 19.30 -4.95 -1.23
C ALA A 265 18.64 -6.13 -0.51
N GLU A 266 17.79 -6.90 -1.21
CA GLU A 266 17.15 -8.09 -0.65
C GLU A 266 18.18 -9.17 -0.30
N LYS A 267 19.22 -9.36 -1.12
CA LYS A 267 20.34 -10.27 -0.82
C LYS A 267 21.16 -9.80 0.37
N ALA A 268 21.54 -8.52 0.41
CA ALA A 268 22.31 -7.95 1.52
C ALA A 268 21.55 -8.06 2.86
N LEU A 269 20.24 -7.85 2.86
CA LEU A 269 19.41 -8.03 4.05
C LEU A 269 19.37 -9.50 4.49
N ALA A 270 19.28 -10.44 3.54
CA ALA A 270 19.29 -11.87 3.84
C ALA A 270 20.66 -12.38 4.33
N GLU A 271 21.76 -11.73 3.94
CA GLU A 271 23.11 -12.02 4.41
C GLU A 271 23.35 -11.44 5.81
N ASN A 272 22.99 -10.18 6.06
CA ASN A 272 23.06 -9.57 7.40
C ASN A 272 22.24 -10.34 8.43
N ASN A 273 21.03 -10.78 8.08
CA ASN A 273 20.21 -11.58 8.97
C ASN A 273 20.85 -12.94 9.30
N LYS A 274 21.69 -13.50 8.41
CA LYS A 274 22.46 -14.72 8.69
C LYS A 274 23.69 -14.45 9.53
N GLU A 275 24.35 -13.30 9.36
CA GLU A 275 25.53 -12.90 10.15
C GLU A 275 25.15 -12.54 11.59
N GLU A 276 24.05 -11.81 11.82
CA GLU A 276 23.51 -11.59 13.17
C GLU A 276 23.12 -12.91 13.86
N GLU A 277 22.63 -13.89 13.10
CA GLU A 277 22.30 -15.24 13.59
C GLU A 277 23.54 -16.10 13.93
N ILE A 278 24.72 -15.72 13.43
CA ILE A 278 26.02 -16.37 13.70
C ILE A 278 26.72 -15.66 14.86
N GLU A 279 26.73 -14.33 14.94
CA GLU A 279 27.31 -13.58 16.07
C GLU A 279 26.58 -13.86 17.40
N LEU A 280 25.25 -14.02 17.38
CA LEU A 280 24.47 -14.45 18.55
C LEU A 280 24.80 -15.87 19.05
N LYS A 281 25.53 -16.67 18.25
CA LYS A 281 25.95 -18.04 18.62
C LYS A 281 27.39 -18.11 19.17
N ASP A 282 28.21 -17.07 19.01
CA ASP A 282 29.64 -17.10 19.37
C ASP A 282 29.97 -16.44 20.73
N ASP A 283 29.04 -15.67 21.31
CA ASP A 283 29.24 -14.95 22.57
C ASP A 283 28.97 -15.78 23.85
N ASP A 284 28.81 -17.11 23.73
CA ASP A 284 28.39 -17.99 24.83
C ASP A 284 29.36 -19.16 25.13
N VAL A 285 30.69 -18.95 24.98
CA VAL A 285 31.68 -19.99 25.34
C VAL A 285 32.92 -19.43 26.06
N GLU A 286 32.80 -19.16 27.37
CA GLU A 286 33.87 -19.46 28.34
C GLU A 286 33.38 -19.50 29.81
N SER A 287 32.91 -20.66 30.30
CA SER A 287 33.19 -21.18 31.66
C SER A 287 32.49 -22.50 32.00
N THR A 288 33.33 -23.53 32.17
CA THR A 288 33.20 -24.73 33.04
C THR A 288 31.81 -25.29 33.41
N ALA A 289 31.50 -26.43 32.77
CA ALA A 289 30.92 -27.66 33.34
C ALA A 289 29.78 -27.53 34.38
N THR A 290 28.54 -27.51 33.91
CA THR A 290 27.51 -28.50 34.31
C THR A 290 26.47 -28.62 33.20
N VAL A 291 26.12 -29.87 32.87
CA VAL A 291 25.16 -30.27 31.84
C VAL A 291 23.78 -29.67 32.10
N VAL A 292 23.34 -28.70 31.28
CA VAL A 292 21.93 -28.50 30.94
C VAL A 292 21.85 -27.94 29.51
N GLU A 293 21.53 -28.80 28.54
CA GLU A 293 21.12 -28.39 27.19
C GLU A 293 19.89 -27.49 27.29
N LYS A 294 20.04 -26.21 26.95
CA LYS A 294 18.90 -25.36 26.54
C LYS A 294 19.16 -24.86 25.14
N ALA A 295 18.72 -25.68 24.19
CA ALA A 295 18.58 -25.33 22.79
C ALA A 295 17.67 -24.11 22.63
N ASN A 296 18.15 -23.08 21.96
CA ASN A 296 17.35 -21.94 21.51
C ASN A 296 16.34 -22.42 20.47
N ASN A 297 15.17 -22.78 20.97
CA ASN A 297 14.05 -23.39 20.27
C ASN A 297 13.25 -22.38 19.44
N HIS A 298 13.86 -21.30 18.91
CA HIS A 298 13.12 -20.20 18.27
C HIS A 298 13.17 -20.18 16.74
N GLU A 299 14.16 -20.81 16.12
CA GLU A 299 14.25 -20.84 14.66
C GLU A 299 13.63 -22.08 14.03
N ILE A 300 12.84 -21.84 12.97
CA ILE A 300 12.37 -22.89 12.08
C ILE A 300 13.44 -23.09 11.00
N ASN A 301 14.47 -23.88 11.32
CA ASN A 301 15.59 -24.16 10.40
C ASN A 301 15.50 -25.54 9.72
N SER A 302 14.45 -26.31 9.99
CA SER A 302 14.16 -27.59 9.33
C SER A 302 12.67 -27.87 9.31
N ARG A 303 12.23 -28.73 8.38
CA ARG A 303 10.83 -29.18 8.28
C ARG A 303 10.38 -29.87 9.55
N GLU A 304 11.25 -30.67 10.15
CA GLU A 304 11.02 -31.37 11.41
C GLU A 304 10.82 -30.37 12.57
N ASN A 305 11.62 -29.30 12.64
CA ASN A 305 11.45 -28.24 13.64
C ASN A 305 10.17 -27.41 13.42
N ALA A 306 9.79 -27.17 12.16
CA ALA A 306 8.52 -26.53 11.82
C ALA A 306 7.32 -27.35 12.33
N ILE A 307 7.31 -28.65 12.03
CA ILE A 307 6.25 -29.58 12.45
C ILE A 307 6.20 -29.69 13.99
N LYS A 308 7.36 -29.75 14.66
CA LYS A 308 7.42 -29.78 16.13
C LYS A 308 6.79 -28.52 16.75
N LYS A 309 7.08 -27.34 16.20
CA LYS A 309 6.47 -26.07 16.64
C LYS A 309 4.97 -26.02 16.36
N LEU A 310 4.51 -26.50 15.21
CA LEU A 310 3.08 -26.61 14.94
C LEU A 310 2.38 -27.52 15.96
N LYS A 311 3.02 -28.62 16.40
CA LYS A 311 2.50 -29.48 17.49
C LYS A 311 2.43 -28.72 18.82
N GLU A 312 3.44 -27.91 19.14
CA GLU A 312 3.45 -27.07 20.35
C GLU A 312 2.32 -26.01 20.32
N ILE A 313 2.11 -25.36 19.16
CA ILE A 313 1.03 -24.37 18.96
C ILE A 313 -0.35 -25.04 19.04
N ALA A 314 -0.54 -26.21 18.42
CA ALA A 314 -1.79 -26.96 18.50
C ALA A 314 -2.13 -27.31 19.96
N LEU A 315 -1.14 -27.75 20.73
CA LEU A 315 -1.29 -28.08 22.15
C LEU A 315 -1.61 -26.84 23.00
N PHE A 316 -1.01 -25.69 22.68
CA PHE A 316 -1.34 -24.42 23.30
C PHE A 316 -2.82 -24.07 23.10
N PHE A 317 -3.31 -24.02 21.85
CA PHE A 317 -4.71 -23.73 21.56
C PHE A 317 -5.68 -24.75 22.16
N ARG A 318 -5.29 -26.03 22.22
CA ARG A 318 -6.11 -27.07 22.86
C ARG A 318 -6.30 -26.85 24.37
N ASN A 319 -5.32 -26.23 25.02
CA ASN A 319 -5.36 -25.92 26.44
C ASN A 319 -5.99 -24.56 26.75
N THR A 320 -5.76 -23.54 25.91
CA THR A 320 -6.25 -22.17 26.12
C THR A 320 -7.64 -21.93 25.53
N GLU A 321 -7.96 -22.57 24.40
CA GLU A 321 -9.21 -22.42 23.68
C GLU A 321 -9.75 -23.79 23.20
N PRO A 322 -10.24 -24.67 24.09
CA PRO A 322 -10.60 -26.06 23.75
C PRO A 322 -11.72 -26.20 22.70
N HIS A 323 -12.53 -25.15 22.51
CA HIS A 323 -13.62 -25.11 21.54
C HIS A 323 -13.26 -24.35 20.25
N SER A 324 -12.03 -23.83 20.14
CA SER A 324 -11.55 -23.16 18.93
C SER A 324 -11.18 -24.19 17.86
N PRO A 325 -11.61 -24.00 16.59
CA PRO A 325 -11.26 -24.91 15.51
C PRO A 325 -9.76 -24.92 15.20
N MET A 326 -9.02 -23.91 15.66
CA MET A 326 -7.59 -23.72 15.39
C MET A 326 -6.74 -24.94 15.77
N SER A 327 -6.99 -25.56 16.94
CA SER A 327 -6.24 -26.74 17.38
C SER A 327 -6.42 -27.91 16.41
N TYR A 328 -7.66 -28.21 16.03
CA TYR A 328 -8.00 -29.28 15.09
C TYR A 328 -7.48 -29.01 13.68
N THR A 329 -7.57 -27.76 13.20
CA THR A 329 -7.06 -27.38 11.88
C THR A 329 -5.55 -27.53 11.81
N ILE A 330 -4.81 -27.10 12.84
CA ILE A 330 -3.35 -27.24 12.89
C ILE A 330 -2.95 -28.72 12.96
N GLU A 331 -3.62 -29.54 13.78
CA GLU A 331 -3.40 -31.00 13.82
C GLU A 331 -3.63 -31.65 12.45
N GLN A 332 -4.67 -31.23 11.72
CA GLN A 332 -4.98 -31.73 10.38
C GLN A 332 -3.91 -31.33 9.36
N VAL A 333 -3.43 -30.09 9.40
CA VAL A 333 -2.34 -29.61 8.52
C VAL A 333 -1.04 -30.38 8.77
N ILE A 334 -0.72 -30.67 10.05
CA ILE A 334 0.44 -31.50 10.40
C ILE A 334 0.30 -32.89 9.77
N ARG A 335 -0.87 -33.52 9.88
CA ARG A 335 -1.11 -34.85 9.30
C ARG A 335 -1.02 -34.84 7.77
N TRP A 336 -1.62 -33.84 7.12
CA TRP A 336 -1.49 -33.67 5.66
C TRP A 336 -0.05 -33.48 5.22
N SER A 337 0.78 -32.83 6.03
CA SER A 337 2.19 -32.66 5.73
C SER A 337 2.97 -33.98 5.68
N GLU A 338 2.47 -35.04 6.33
CA GLU A 338 3.10 -36.37 6.35
C GLU A 338 2.68 -37.24 5.15
N LEU A 339 1.62 -36.86 4.42
CA LEU A 339 1.13 -37.58 3.25
C LEU A 339 1.93 -37.25 1.99
N SER A 340 2.10 -38.25 1.12
CA SER A 340 2.53 -37.99 -0.26
C SER A 340 1.43 -37.24 -1.00
N LEU A 341 1.79 -36.50 -2.05
CA LEU A 341 0.82 -35.75 -2.86
C LEU A 341 -0.33 -36.62 -3.39
N PRO A 342 -0.12 -37.86 -3.89
CA PRO A 342 -1.21 -38.75 -4.28
C PRO A 342 -2.15 -39.12 -3.12
N GLU A 343 -1.61 -39.40 -1.93
CA GLU A 343 -2.39 -39.74 -0.74
C GLU A 343 -3.21 -38.54 -0.25
N LEU A 344 -2.62 -37.34 -0.24
CA LEU A 344 -3.30 -36.10 0.11
C LEU A 344 -4.47 -35.81 -0.85
N LEU A 345 -4.25 -35.96 -2.16
CA LEU A 345 -5.29 -35.76 -3.17
C LEU A 345 -6.39 -36.82 -3.10
N ASN A 346 -6.06 -38.05 -2.70
CA ASN A 346 -7.07 -39.08 -2.43
C ASN A 346 -8.00 -38.69 -1.28
N GLU A 347 -7.49 -37.96 -0.29
CA GLU A 347 -8.26 -37.53 0.87
C GLU A 347 -9.04 -36.23 0.63
N LEU A 348 -8.43 -35.25 -0.05
CA LEU A 348 -9.06 -33.96 -0.34
C LEU A 348 -10.11 -34.04 -1.45
N ILE A 349 -9.94 -34.95 -2.41
CA ILE A 349 -10.84 -35.12 -3.55
C ILE A 349 -11.55 -36.47 -3.41
N THR A 350 -12.80 -36.40 -2.94
CA THR A 350 -13.67 -37.57 -2.76
C THR A 350 -14.25 -38.09 -4.07
N ASP A 351 -14.37 -37.24 -5.10
CA ASP A 351 -14.82 -37.59 -6.44
C ASP A 351 -13.70 -38.28 -7.25
N SER A 352 -13.93 -39.54 -7.63
CA SER A 352 -12.95 -40.36 -8.35
C SER A 352 -12.62 -39.85 -9.75
N ASP A 353 -13.59 -39.25 -10.46
CA ASP A 353 -13.43 -38.77 -11.83
C ASP A 353 -12.67 -37.44 -11.85
N ALA A 354 -13.00 -36.53 -10.94
CA ALA A 354 -12.29 -35.27 -10.76
C ALA A 354 -10.82 -35.51 -10.38
N ARG A 355 -10.58 -36.47 -9.47
CA ARG A 355 -9.23 -36.87 -9.04
C ARG A 355 -8.41 -37.49 -10.18
N THR A 356 -9.02 -38.37 -10.97
CA THR A 356 -8.36 -39.00 -12.12
C THR A 356 -8.03 -37.97 -13.21
N GLY A 357 -8.92 -37.01 -13.44
CA GLY A 357 -8.68 -35.88 -14.34
C GLY A 357 -7.47 -35.04 -13.91
N TYR A 358 -7.38 -34.73 -12.61
CA TYR A 358 -6.24 -33.98 -12.06
C TYR A 358 -4.91 -34.72 -12.20
N PHE A 359 -4.86 -36.02 -11.89
CA PHE A 359 -3.64 -36.82 -12.07
C PHE A 359 -3.18 -36.89 -13.53
N LYS A 360 -4.12 -36.98 -14.49
CA LYS A 360 -3.80 -36.97 -15.93
C LYS A 360 -3.25 -35.63 -16.41
N LEU A 361 -3.83 -34.52 -15.96
CA LEU A 361 -3.39 -33.17 -16.34
C LEU A 361 -2.03 -32.79 -15.73
N SER A 362 -1.76 -33.26 -14.51
CA SER A 362 -0.52 -32.96 -13.77
C SER A 362 0.64 -33.93 -14.06
N GLY A 363 0.40 -35.03 -14.77
CA GLY A 363 1.44 -36.01 -15.12
C GLY A 363 1.92 -36.87 -13.94
N ILE A 364 1.20 -36.87 -12.82
CA ILE A 364 1.53 -37.65 -11.62
C ILE A 364 1.12 -39.11 -11.86
N LYS A 365 2.07 -40.04 -11.69
CA LYS A 365 1.79 -41.48 -11.79
C LYS A 365 0.92 -41.92 -10.62
N ILE A 366 -0.22 -42.53 -10.92
CA ILE A 366 -1.08 -43.17 -9.92
C ILE A 366 -0.32 -44.40 -9.41
N SER A 367 0.09 -44.40 -8.15
CA SER A 367 0.65 -45.61 -7.52
C SER A 367 -0.50 -46.59 -7.26
N GLU A 368 -0.55 -47.66 -8.04
CA GLU A 368 -1.43 -48.80 -7.78
C GLU A 368 -0.90 -49.59 -6.57
N THR A 369 -1.36 -49.22 -5.38
CA THR A 369 -1.26 -49.98 -4.13
C THR A 369 -2.42 -49.49 -3.27
N GLU A 370 -3.43 -50.25 -2.84
CA GLU A 370 -3.85 -51.65 -2.98
C GLU A 370 -5.40 -51.63 -2.97
N THR A 371 -5.99 -52.73 -3.45
CA THR A 371 -7.41 -53.14 -3.30
C THR A 371 -8.01 -53.00 -1.92
#